data_AF-A0A7S1TT58-F1
#
_entry.id   AF-A0A7S1TT58-F1
#
_cell.length_a   1.000
_cell.length_b   1.000
_cell.length_c   1.000
_cell.angle_alpha   90.00
_cell.angle_beta   90.00
_cell.angle_gamma   90.00
#
_symmetry.space_group_name_H-M   'P 1'
#
loop_
_entity.id
_entity.type
_entity.pdbx_description
1 polymer ?
#
loop_
_entity_poly.entity_id
_entity_poly.type
_entity_poly.pdbx_seq_one_letter_code
_entity_poly.pdbx_strand_id
1 'polypeptide(L)'
;MFPSTLTYGREGLDEKMAFYEKELGLDGKAFGRMVVTHPALLGLNVEDNVASKIAFFEDDLYLSREEMRVLVRRNPRILSASLEQKLEPSCTAIMEALDMDPVDVARMVLKAPGILLLDTERKLEPFWDWLGGAERDGGLGCTMAEVRAITRRCPSLCSRSLDALRERAAAIKSYLGVGAPALRIIVSRFPQVLSMDATTRLAELGACLERKIGMGQRQGTCPTPNPKPQP
;
A
#
# COMPACT_ATOMS: atom_id res chain seq x y z
N MET A 1 5.79 -15.19 22.86
CA MET A 1 4.90 -14.36 23.70
C MET A 1 3.59 -15.12 23.82
N PHE A 2 3.34 -15.77 24.97
CA PHE A 2 2.12 -16.55 25.19
C PHE A 2 0.91 -15.59 25.28
N PRO A 3 -0.22 -15.89 24.63
CA PRO A 3 -1.14 -14.85 24.18
C PRO A 3 -2.25 -14.60 25.20
N SER A 4 -2.59 -13.32 25.37
CA SER A 4 -3.69 -12.79 26.20
C SER A 4 -5.07 -13.40 25.91
N THR A 5 -5.17 -14.23 24.87
CA THR A 5 -6.34 -15.02 24.49
C THR A 5 -6.67 -16.12 25.49
N LEU A 6 -5.71 -16.62 26.28
CA LEU A 6 -5.94 -17.65 27.30
C LEU A 6 -6.39 -17.09 28.65
N THR A 7 -6.22 -15.78 28.87
CA THR A 7 -6.63 -15.08 30.11
C THR A 7 -7.91 -14.27 29.95
N TYR A 8 -8.44 -14.17 28.73
CA TYR A 8 -9.66 -13.40 28.46
C TYR A 8 -10.89 -14.21 28.90
N GLY A 9 -11.72 -13.63 29.78
CA GLY A 9 -12.96 -14.25 30.22
C GLY A 9 -13.93 -14.42 29.05
N ARG A 10 -14.71 -15.52 29.06
CA ARG A 10 -15.71 -15.81 28.03
C ARG A 10 -16.73 -14.67 27.88
N GLU A 11 -17.15 -14.09 29.00
CA GLU A 11 -18.10 -12.96 29.04
C GLU A 11 -17.56 -11.72 28.31
N GLY A 12 -16.30 -11.31 28.59
CA GLY A 12 -15.70 -10.15 27.92
C GLY A 12 -15.41 -10.39 26.42
N LEU A 13 -15.31 -11.64 25.99
CA LEU A 13 -15.24 -11.97 24.55
C LEU A 13 -16.61 -11.82 23.89
N ASP A 14 -17.67 -12.30 24.55
CA ASP A 14 -19.05 -12.22 24.06
C ASP A 14 -19.53 -10.76 23.95
N GLU A 15 -19.20 -9.92 24.93
CA GLU A 15 -19.48 -8.47 24.88
C GLU A 15 -18.83 -7.79 23.68
N LYS A 16 -17.55 -8.08 23.42
CA LYS A 16 -16.84 -7.54 22.24
C LYS A 16 -17.43 -8.06 20.94
N MET A 17 -17.75 -9.34 20.86
CA MET A 17 -18.40 -9.91 19.68
C MET A 17 -19.73 -9.20 19.40
N ALA A 18 -20.56 -9.01 20.42
CA ALA A 18 -21.83 -8.29 20.31
C ALA A 18 -21.63 -6.84 19.86
N PHE A 19 -20.59 -6.15 20.35
CA PHE A 19 -20.25 -4.80 19.90
C PHE A 19 -19.90 -4.78 18.40
N TYR A 20 -18.99 -5.65 17.93
CA TYR A 20 -18.58 -5.67 16.52
C TYR A 20 -19.71 -6.15 15.58
N GLU A 21 -20.60 -7.00 16.07
CA GLU A 21 -21.81 -7.41 15.35
C GLU A 21 -22.80 -6.24 15.24
N LYS A 22 -23.05 -5.52 16.33
CA LYS A 22 -23.95 -4.35 16.34
C LYS A 22 -23.41 -3.19 15.50
N GLU A 23 -22.15 -2.83 15.68
CA GLU A 23 -21.57 -1.65 15.03
C GLU A 23 -21.18 -1.90 13.57
N LEU A 24 -20.59 -3.07 13.28
CA LEU A 24 -20.04 -3.34 11.94
C LEU A 24 -20.69 -4.53 11.24
N GLY A 25 -21.71 -5.19 11.82
CA GLY A 25 -22.33 -6.37 11.22
C GLY A 25 -21.33 -7.51 10.98
N LEU A 26 -20.30 -7.62 11.83
CA LEU A 26 -19.27 -8.65 11.74
C LEU A 26 -19.71 -9.88 12.54
N ASP A 27 -19.85 -11.01 11.84
CA ASP A 27 -20.17 -12.28 12.50
C ASP A 27 -19.00 -12.77 13.39
N GLY A 28 -19.31 -13.64 14.35
CA GLY A 28 -18.31 -14.19 15.26
C GLY A 28 -17.12 -14.87 14.55
N LYS A 29 -17.32 -15.39 13.33
CA LYS A 29 -16.23 -15.96 12.51
C LYS A 29 -15.31 -14.88 11.94
N ALA A 30 -15.83 -13.76 11.44
CA ALA A 30 -15.03 -12.64 11.00
C ALA A 30 -14.26 -12.01 12.17
N PHE A 31 -14.92 -11.81 13.32
CA PHE A 31 -14.27 -11.33 14.53
C PHE A 31 -13.17 -12.30 15.01
N GLY A 32 -13.44 -13.61 15.06
CA GLY A 32 -12.45 -14.61 15.43
C GLY A 32 -11.21 -14.57 14.52
N ARG A 33 -11.38 -14.41 13.21
CA ARG A 33 -10.25 -14.21 12.27
C ARG A 33 -9.46 -12.95 12.60
N MET A 34 -10.13 -11.84 12.89
CA MET A 34 -9.47 -10.60 13.27
C MET A 34 -8.64 -10.76 14.54
N VAL A 35 -9.19 -11.40 15.57
CA VAL A 35 -8.47 -11.68 16.84
C VAL A 35 -7.26 -12.58 16.61
N VAL A 36 -7.36 -13.60 15.76
CA VAL A 36 -6.21 -14.46 15.41
C VAL A 36 -5.12 -13.65 14.71
N THR A 37 -5.48 -12.75 13.79
CA THR A 37 -4.50 -11.92 13.08
C THR A 37 -3.93 -10.78 13.92
N HIS A 38 -4.68 -10.28 14.89
CA HIS A 38 -4.28 -9.16 15.75
C HIS A 38 -4.88 -9.33 17.17
N PRO A 39 -4.25 -10.16 18.02
CA PRO A 39 -4.78 -10.48 19.35
C PRO A 39 -4.95 -9.28 20.28
N ALA A 40 -4.21 -8.19 20.01
CA ALA A 40 -4.31 -6.94 20.75
C ALA A 40 -5.70 -6.28 20.68
N LEU A 41 -6.55 -6.66 19.73
CA LEU A 41 -7.96 -6.24 19.69
C LEU A 41 -8.71 -6.56 21.00
N LEU A 42 -8.37 -7.66 21.66
CA LEU A 42 -8.98 -8.03 22.94
C LEU A 42 -8.60 -7.02 24.04
N GLY A 43 -7.44 -6.40 23.98
CA GLY A 43 -7.02 -5.39 24.96
C GLY A 43 -7.62 -3.99 24.74
N LEU A 44 -8.26 -3.73 23.61
CA LEU A 44 -8.80 -2.40 23.30
C LEU A 44 -10.11 -2.13 24.06
N ASN A 45 -10.27 -0.92 24.60
CA ASN A 45 -11.60 -0.46 25.03
C ASN A 45 -12.46 -0.22 23.78
N VAL A 46 -13.57 -0.94 23.64
CA VAL A 46 -14.42 -0.90 22.43
C VAL A 46 -15.32 0.34 22.40
N GLU A 47 -15.88 0.76 23.55
CA GLU A 47 -16.92 1.79 23.59
C GLU A 47 -16.39 3.16 23.17
N ASP A 48 -15.27 3.61 23.75
CA ASP A 48 -14.75 4.94 23.44
C ASP A 48 -13.75 4.92 22.28
N ASN A 49 -12.90 3.89 22.21
CA ASN A 49 -11.74 3.91 21.33
C ASN A 49 -12.06 3.39 19.92
N VAL A 50 -12.96 2.40 19.79
CA VAL A 50 -13.31 1.84 18.47
C VAL A 50 -14.40 2.67 17.81
N ALA A 51 -15.41 3.13 18.57
CA ALA A 51 -16.47 3.99 18.04
C ALA A 51 -15.93 5.31 17.46
N SER A 52 -15.04 6.01 18.20
CA SER A 52 -14.45 7.27 17.71
C SER A 52 -13.67 7.10 16.41
N LYS A 53 -13.00 5.96 16.21
CA LYS A 53 -12.33 5.67 14.94
C LYS A 53 -13.31 5.35 13.82
N ILE A 54 -14.38 4.62 14.11
CA ILE A 54 -15.43 4.35 13.13
C ILE A 54 -16.04 5.68 12.68
N ALA A 55 -16.39 6.55 13.61
CA ALA A 55 -16.91 7.88 13.32
C ALA A 55 -15.95 8.67 12.43
N PHE A 56 -14.65 8.72 12.75
CA PHE A 56 -13.67 9.39 11.88
C PHE A 56 -13.65 8.85 10.43
N PHE A 57 -13.66 7.53 10.25
CA PHE A 57 -13.70 6.96 8.89
C PHE A 57 -15.03 7.22 8.17
N GLU A 58 -16.15 7.20 8.89
CA GLU A 58 -17.49 7.44 8.31
C GLU A 58 -17.73 8.93 8.02
N ASP A 59 -17.33 9.84 8.92
CA ASP A 59 -17.64 11.27 8.88
C ASP A 59 -16.58 12.09 8.12
N ASP A 60 -15.29 11.88 8.40
CA ASP A 60 -14.21 12.67 7.80
C ASP A 60 -13.75 12.11 6.44
N LEU A 61 -13.81 10.79 6.28
CA LEU A 61 -13.42 10.10 5.04
C LEU A 61 -14.62 9.62 4.21
N TYR A 62 -15.85 9.84 4.69
CA TYR A 62 -17.09 9.48 4.00
C TYR A 62 -17.18 7.99 3.62
N LEU A 63 -16.57 7.10 4.41
CA LEU A 63 -16.74 5.66 4.19
C LEU A 63 -18.17 5.25 4.54
N SER A 64 -18.77 4.43 3.68
CA SER A 64 -19.99 3.72 4.06
C SER A 64 -19.70 2.69 5.15
N ARG A 65 -20.73 2.32 5.92
CA ARG A 65 -20.62 1.25 6.93
C ARG A 65 -20.10 -0.06 6.36
N GLU A 66 -20.45 -0.37 5.10
CA GLU A 66 -19.95 -1.55 4.39
C GLU A 66 -18.45 -1.46 4.11
N GLU A 67 -17.98 -0.30 3.65
CA GLU A 67 -16.56 -0.05 3.41
C GLU A 67 -15.76 -0.07 4.71
N MET A 68 -16.30 0.47 5.79
CA MET A 68 -15.69 0.41 7.12
C MET A 68 -15.56 -1.04 7.61
N ARG A 69 -16.58 -1.86 7.40
CA ARG A 69 -16.54 -3.31 7.67
C ARG A 69 -15.43 -4.01 6.89
N VAL A 70 -15.29 -3.69 5.59
CA VAL A 70 -14.22 -4.23 4.74
C VAL A 70 -12.84 -3.79 5.23
N LEU A 71 -12.69 -2.51 5.60
CA LEU A 71 -11.45 -1.92 6.10
C LEU A 71 -10.97 -2.64 7.36
N VAL A 72 -11.83 -2.75 8.37
CA VAL A 72 -11.53 -3.38 9.65
C VAL A 72 -11.21 -4.86 9.50
N ARG A 73 -11.97 -5.59 8.68
CA ARG A 73 -11.70 -7.01 8.41
C ARG A 73 -10.34 -7.21 7.72
N ARG A 74 -9.95 -6.29 6.84
CA ARG A 74 -8.71 -6.39 6.07
C ARG A 74 -7.49 -6.04 6.90
N ASN A 75 -7.60 -5.06 7.79
CA ASN A 75 -6.50 -4.66 8.66
C ASN A 75 -7.00 -4.22 10.04
N PRO A 76 -7.26 -5.17 10.96
CA PRO A 76 -7.75 -4.85 12.30
C PRO A 76 -6.79 -3.96 13.10
N ARG A 77 -5.51 -3.90 12.72
CA ARG A 77 -4.50 -3.05 13.38
C ARG A 77 -4.85 -1.57 13.33
N ILE A 78 -5.64 -1.13 12.35
CA ILE A 78 -6.08 0.27 12.23
C ILE A 78 -6.87 0.72 13.46
N LEU A 79 -7.59 -0.21 14.12
CA LEU A 79 -8.36 0.09 15.33
C LEU A 79 -7.49 0.25 16.58
N SER A 80 -6.23 -0.20 16.54
CA SER A 80 -5.27 -0.05 17.63
C SER A 80 -4.38 1.19 17.50
N ALA A 81 -4.38 1.87 16.35
CA ALA A 81 -3.62 3.10 16.16
C ALA A 81 -4.28 4.26 16.92
N SER A 82 -3.51 5.24 17.40
CA SER A 82 -4.10 6.47 17.96
C SER A 82 -4.78 7.26 16.84
N LEU A 83 -5.99 7.74 17.10
CA LEU A 83 -6.72 8.57 16.15
C LEU A 83 -5.98 9.90 15.94
N GLU A 84 -5.72 10.60 17.05
CA GLU A 84 -5.21 11.96 17.13
C GLU A 84 -3.71 12.06 16.81
N GLN A 85 -2.93 11.03 17.17
CA GLN A 85 -1.48 11.03 16.95
C GLN A 85 -1.06 10.30 15.68
N LYS A 86 -1.94 9.48 15.09
CA LYS A 86 -1.57 8.66 13.94
C LYS A 86 -2.54 8.74 12.77
N LEU A 87 -3.80 8.36 12.94
CA LEU A 87 -4.71 8.24 11.80
C LEU A 87 -5.02 9.59 11.17
N GLU A 88 -5.46 10.55 11.98
CA GLU A 88 -5.81 11.90 11.52
C GLU A 88 -4.60 12.65 10.93
N PRO A 89 -3.44 12.77 11.61
CA PRO A 89 -2.27 13.41 11.02
C PRO A 89 -1.77 12.75 9.74
N SER A 90 -1.85 11.40 9.64
CA SER A 90 -1.43 10.70 8.43
C SER A 90 -2.38 10.96 7.27
N CYS A 91 -3.70 11.04 7.53
CA CYS A 91 -4.70 11.43 6.53
C CYS A 91 -4.45 12.86 6.04
N THR A 92 -4.31 13.82 6.96
CA THR A 92 -4.06 15.23 6.63
C THR A 92 -2.79 15.39 5.81
N ALA A 93 -1.69 14.77 6.23
CA ALA A 93 -0.43 14.87 5.50
C ALA A 93 -0.51 14.27 4.07
N ILE A 94 -1.27 13.19 3.87
CA ILE A 94 -1.51 12.63 2.54
C ILE A 94 -2.37 13.57 1.69
N MET A 95 -3.42 14.15 2.27
CA MET A 95 -4.30 15.10 1.60
C MET A 95 -3.51 16.34 1.16
N GLU A 96 -2.69 16.91 2.05
CA GLU A 96 -1.87 18.10 1.78
C GLU A 96 -0.75 17.81 0.77
N ALA A 97 0.02 16.74 0.97
CA ALA A 97 1.17 16.45 0.12
C ALA A 97 0.79 16.07 -1.31
N LEU A 98 -0.36 15.38 -1.47
CA LEU A 98 -0.82 14.92 -2.78
C LEU A 98 -1.96 15.76 -3.35
N ASP A 99 -2.50 16.72 -2.61
CA ASP A 99 -3.69 17.51 -2.97
C ASP A 99 -4.84 16.57 -3.39
N MET A 100 -5.19 15.67 -2.47
CA MET A 100 -6.25 14.67 -2.62
C MET A 100 -7.46 15.03 -1.76
N ASP A 101 -8.65 14.79 -2.28
CA ASP A 101 -9.88 14.90 -1.49
C ASP A 101 -10.05 13.70 -0.52
N PRO A 102 -10.88 13.83 0.53
CA PRO A 102 -11.10 12.76 1.48
C PRO A 102 -11.61 11.46 0.86
N VAL A 103 -12.39 11.54 -0.23
CA VAL A 103 -12.97 10.39 -0.93
C VAL A 103 -11.88 9.59 -1.67
N ASP A 104 -10.91 10.27 -2.26
CA ASP A 104 -9.77 9.65 -2.92
C ASP A 104 -8.82 9.02 -1.90
N VAL A 105 -8.63 9.64 -0.73
CA VAL A 105 -7.92 9.03 0.40
C VAL A 105 -8.66 7.80 0.90
N ALA A 106 -9.98 7.85 1.07
CA ALA A 106 -10.81 6.71 1.47
C ALA A 106 -10.63 5.51 0.52
N ARG A 107 -10.76 5.73 -0.79
CA ARG A 107 -10.55 4.68 -1.81
C ARG A 107 -9.15 4.09 -1.75
N MET A 108 -8.15 4.91 -1.44
CA MET A 108 -6.77 4.47 -1.29
C MET A 108 -6.58 3.60 -0.03
N VAL A 109 -7.14 4.05 1.10
CA VAL A 109 -7.09 3.35 2.39
C VAL A 109 -7.81 2.00 2.30
N LEU A 110 -8.95 1.91 1.60
CA LEU A 110 -9.65 0.65 1.37
C LEU A 110 -8.80 -0.39 0.59
N LYS A 111 -7.93 0.08 -0.31
CA LYS A 111 -7.00 -0.77 -1.06
C LYS A 111 -5.79 -1.19 -0.23
N ALA A 112 -5.22 -0.28 0.55
CA ALA A 112 -4.07 -0.56 1.40
C ALA A 112 -4.20 0.17 2.74
N PRO A 113 -4.91 -0.42 3.71
CA PRO A 113 -5.16 0.22 5.01
C PRO A 113 -3.88 0.53 5.79
N GLY A 114 -2.81 -0.22 5.51
CA GLY A 114 -1.52 -0.04 6.15
C GLY A 114 -0.85 1.29 5.85
N ILE A 115 -1.28 2.04 4.82
CA ILE A 115 -0.65 3.32 4.46
C ILE A 115 -0.76 4.35 5.60
N LEU A 116 -1.89 4.38 6.32
CA LEU A 116 -2.08 5.27 7.48
C LEU A 116 -1.27 4.86 8.71
N LEU A 117 -0.72 3.64 8.70
CA LEU A 117 0.14 3.13 9.76
C LEU A 117 1.62 3.35 9.46
N LEU A 118 1.97 3.78 8.24
CA LEU A 118 3.33 4.11 7.86
C LEU A 118 3.71 5.47 8.42
N ASP A 119 5.00 5.64 8.71
CA ASP A 119 5.56 6.92 9.11
C ASP A 119 5.57 7.89 7.92
N THR A 120 4.88 9.02 8.06
CA THR A 120 4.74 10.00 6.98
C THR A 120 6.10 10.61 6.62
N GLU A 121 6.83 11.11 7.61
CA GLU A 121 8.11 11.80 7.42
C GLU A 121 9.22 10.83 6.99
N ARG A 122 9.23 9.60 7.53
CA ARG A 122 10.32 8.65 7.26
C ARG A 122 10.10 7.76 6.06
N LYS A 123 8.85 7.56 5.63
CA LYS A 123 8.53 6.69 4.49
C LYS A 123 7.78 7.36 3.37
N LEU A 124 6.75 8.15 3.66
CA LEU A 124 5.91 8.74 2.61
C LEU A 124 6.62 9.91 1.92
N GLU A 125 7.17 10.85 2.69
CA GLU A 125 7.89 12.00 2.14
C GLU A 125 9.09 11.59 1.27
N PRO A 126 10.01 10.70 1.72
CA PRO A 126 11.16 10.31 0.91
C PRO A 126 10.74 9.52 -0.34
N PHE A 127 9.59 8.82 -0.29
CA PHE A 127 9.03 8.14 -1.44
C PHE A 127 8.47 9.13 -2.48
N TRP A 128 7.71 10.13 -2.04
CA TRP A 128 7.18 11.16 -2.94
C TRP A 128 8.28 12.06 -3.49
N ASP A 129 9.26 12.42 -2.66
CA ASP A 129 10.46 13.15 -3.07
C ASP A 129 11.27 12.35 -4.07
N TRP A 130 11.48 11.05 -3.87
CA TRP A 130 12.16 10.21 -4.87
C TRP A 130 11.39 10.13 -6.20
N LEU A 131 10.06 10.06 -6.16
CA LEU A 131 9.25 10.05 -7.38
C LEU A 131 9.37 11.39 -8.13
N GLY A 132 9.28 12.51 -7.42
CA GLY A 132 9.37 13.86 -8.00
C GLY A 132 10.79 14.35 -8.27
N GLY A 133 11.77 13.74 -7.64
CA GLY A 133 13.16 14.17 -7.61
C GLY A 133 13.82 14.11 -8.98
N ALA A 134 14.84 14.95 -9.14
CA ALA A 134 15.58 15.02 -10.39
C ALA A 134 16.29 13.70 -10.70
N GLU A 135 16.46 13.41 -12.00
CA GLU A 135 17.17 12.21 -12.46
C GLU A 135 18.62 12.13 -11.92
N ARG A 136 19.24 13.29 -11.68
CA ARG A 136 20.61 13.40 -11.12
C ARG A 136 20.74 12.78 -9.72
N ASP A 137 19.66 12.81 -8.95
CA ASP A 137 19.61 12.25 -7.59
C ASP A 137 19.01 10.82 -7.59
N GLY A 138 18.85 10.22 -8.78
CA GLY A 138 18.24 8.91 -8.95
C GLY A 138 16.71 8.92 -8.89
N GLY A 139 16.08 10.10 -8.93
CA GLY A 139 14.63 10.26 -8.97
C GLY A 139 14.01 9.91 -10.33
N LEU A 140 12.68 9.82 -10.36
CA LEU A 140 11.92 9.52 -11.59
C LEU A 140 11.49 10.78 -12.37
N GLY A 141 11.60 11.97 -11.77
CA GLY A 141 11.15 13.23 -12.37
C GLY A 141 9.64 13.26 -12.65
N CYS A 142 8.85 12.55 -11.84
CA CYS A 142 7.39 12.56 -11.91
C CYS A 142 6.85 13.94 -11.52
N THR A 143 5.84 14.41 -12.25
CA THR A 143 5.04 15.54 -11.79
C THR A 143 4.22 15.16 -10.55
N MET A 144 3.84 16.11 -9.71
CA MET A 144 3.02 15.80 -8.52
C MET A 144 1.69 15.13 -8.87
N ALA A 145 1.12 15.45 -10.04
CA ALA A 145 -0.07 14.76 -10.57
C ALA A 145 0.19 13.28 -10.89
N GLU A 146 1.37 12.93 -11.42
CA GLU A 146 1.79 11.53 -11.62
C GLU A 146 2.02 10.82 -10.28
N VAL A 147 2.64 11.49 -9.30
CA VAL A 147 2.84 10.96 -7.93
C VAL A 147 1.50 10.65 -7.26
N ARG A 148 0.53 11.57 -7.34
CA ARG A 148 -0.85 11.36 -6.89
C ARG A 148 -1.47 10.15 -7.57
N ALA A 149 -1.37 10.05 -8.89
CA ALA A 149 -1.94 8.95 -9.65
C ALA A 149 -1.31 7.59 -9.28
N ILE A 150 0.01 7.55 -9.07
CA ILE A 150 0.75 6.35 -8.65
C ILE A 150 0.29 5.91 -7.25
N THR A 151 0.26 6.84 -6.30
CA THR A 151 -0.11 6.55 -4.90
C THR A 151 -1.56 6.10 -4.80
N ARG A 152 -2.48 6.73 -5.53
CA ARG A 152 -3.91 6.34 -5.59
C ARG A 152 -4.15 4.97 -6.25
N ARG A 153 -3.35 4.62 -7.26
CA ARG A 153 -3.47 3.34 -7.98
C ARG A 153 -2.86 2.19 -7.20
N CYS A 154 -1.68 2.39 -6.63
CA CYS A 154 -0.90 1.36 -5.95
C CYS A 154 -0.32 1.86 -4.62
N PRO A 155 -1.16 2.12 -3.60
CA PRO A 155 -0.71 2.59 -2.29
C PRO A 155 0.19 1.58 -1.56
N SER A 156 0.14 0.31 -1.95
CA SER A 156 1.03 -0.73 -1.42
C SER A 156 2.51 -0.49 -1.75
N LEU A 157 2.84 0.34 -2.75
CA LEU A 157 4.23 0.69 -3.05
C LEU A 157 4.89 1.44 -1.90
N CYS A 158 4.16 2.33 -1.24
CA CYS A 158 4.64 3.10 -0.10
C CYS A 158 5.06 2.22 1.08
N SER A 159 4.54 0.98 1.15
CA SER A 159 4.91 0.02 2.20
C SER A 159 6.28 -0.63 1.98
N ARG A 160 6.82 -0.59 0.75
CA ARG A 160 8.14 -1.18 0.43
C ARG A 160 9.28 -0.27 0.87
N SER A 161 10.48 -0.85 0.98
CA SER A 161 11.69 -0.06 1.22
C SER A 161 11.99 0.81 0.00
N LEU A 162 12.36 2.07 0.24
CA LEU A 162 12.76 2.99 -0.81
C LEU A 162 13.99 2.48 -1.56
N ASP A 163 14.94 1.86 -0.86
CA ASP A 163 16.16 1.31 -1.46
C ASP A 163 15.81 0.17 -2.44
N ALA A 164 14.90 -0.72 -2.03
CA ALA A 164 14.44 -1.80 -2.90
C ALA A 164 13.72 -1.25 -4.15
N LEU A 165 12.96 -0.15 -4.03
CA LEU A 165 12.30 0.50 -5.17
C LEU A 165 13.32 1.16 -6.11
N ARG A 166 14.36 1.80 -5.56
CA ARG A 166 15.45 2.43 -6.32
C ARG A 166 16.26 1.39 -7.09
N GLU A 167 16.66 0.30 -6.44
CA GLU A 167 17.36 -0.81 -7.08
C GLU A 167 16.52 -1.43 -8.20
N ARG A 168 15.22 -1.62 -7.96
CA ARG A 168 14.29 -2.13 -8.98
C ARG A 168 14.13 -1.17 -10.15
N ALA A 169 13.99 0.12 -9.90
CA ALA A 169 13.93 1.12 -10.95
C ALA A 169 15.22 1.10 -11.80
N ALA A 170 16.39 1.01 -11.17
CA ALA A 170 17.68 0.90 -11.87
C ALA A 170 17.77 -0.39 -12.70
N ALA A 171 17.33 -1.53 -12.16
CA ALA A 171 17.29 -2.80 -12.88
C ALA A 171 16.37 -2.73 -14.11
N ILE A 172 15.22 -2.08 -14.01
CA ILE A 172 14.30 -1.88 -15.14
C ILE A 172 14.91 -0.95 -16.21
N LYS A 173 15.57 0.15 -15.80
CA LYS A 173 16.29 1.04 -16.73
C LYS A 173 17.35 0.26 -17.51
N SER A 174 18.15 -0.55 -16.82
CA SER A 174 19.19 -1.37 -17.43
C SER A 174 18.64 -2.45 -18.35
N TYR A 175 17.59 -3.16 -17.94
CA TYR A 175 17.00 -4.25 -18.72
C TYR A 175 16.30 -3.77 -20.00
N LEU A 176 15.55 -2.66 -19.91
CA LEU A 176 14.82 -2.11 -21.06
C LEU A 176 15.68 -1.17 -21.92
N GLY A 177 16.87 -0.78 -21.45
CA GLY A 177 17.70 0.23 -22.11
C GLY A 177 17.04 1.60 -22.21
N VAL A 178 16.15 1.93 -21.27
CA VAL A 178 15.34 3.16 -21.29
C VAL A 178 15.88 4.22 -20.33
N GLY A 179 15.91 5.48 -20.78
CA GLY A 179 16.22 6.64 -19.92
C GLY A 179 15.11 6.95 -18.91
N ALA A 180 15.37 7.84 -17.95
CA ALA A 180 14.37 8.19 -16.93
C ALA A 180 13.02 8.68 -17.48
N PRO A 181 12.92 9.45 -18.58
CA PRO A 181 11.62 9.88 -19.11
C PRO A 181 10.72 8.72 -19.55
N ALA A 182 11.30 7.69 -20.16
CA ALA A 182 10.57 6.50 -20.57
C ALA A 182 10.18 5.64 -19.36
N LEU A 183 11.06 5.52 -18.35
CA LEU A 183 10.69 4.87 -17.10
C LEU A 183 9.55 5.61 -16.39
N ARG A 184 9.55 6.94 -16.37
CA ARG A 184 8.48 7.77 -15.80
C ARG A 184 7.12 7.41 -16.40
N ILE A 185 7.05 7.31 -17.73
CA ILE A 185 5.82 6.92 -18.45
C ILE A 185 5.37 5.50 -18.08
N ILE A 186 6.32 4.57 -17.96
CA ILE A 186 6.01 3.19 -17.57
C ILE A 186 5.48 3.14 -16.14
N VAL A 187 6.13 3.83 -15.19
CA VAL A 187 5.74 3.83 -13.78
C VAL A 187 4.44 4.59 -13.56
N SER A 188 4.20 5.71 -14.26
CA SER A 188 2.95 6.45 -14.14
C SER A 188 1.74 5.66 -14.67
N ARG A 189 1.96 4.83 -15.70
CA ARG A 189 0.91 3.99 -16.29
C ARG A 189 0.75 2.64 -15.59
N PHE A 190 1.85 2.04 -15.16
CA PHE A 190 1.93 0.71 -14.55
C PHE A 190 2.80 0.72 -13.28
N PRO A 191 2.35 1.40 -12.21
CA PRO A 191 3.13 1.51 -10.97
C PRO A 191 3.46 0.15 -10.34
N GLN A 192 2.65 -0.87 -10.58
CA GLN A 192 2.88 -2.23 -10.11
C GLN A 192 4.21 -2.84 -10.58
N VAL A 193 4.83 -2.32 -11.65
CA VAL A 193 6.12 -2.81 -12.16
C VAL A 193 7.22 -2.78 -11.10
N LEU A 194 7.21 -1.76 -10.23
CA LEU A 194 8.17 -1.60 -9.14
C LEU A 194 7.96 -2.63 -8.02
N SER A 195 6.79 -3.27 -7.98
CA SER A 195 6.43 -4.28 -7.00
C SER A 195 6.74 -5.72 -7.47
N MET A 196 7.03 -5.93 -8.75
CA MET A 196 7.19 -7.28 -9.31
C MET A 196 8.54 -7.90 -8.97
N ASP A 197 8.57 -9.24 -8.86
CA ASP A 197 9.80 -10.00 -8.65
C ASP A 197 10.58 -10.14 -9.97
N ALA A 198 11.86 -9.77 -9.93
CA ALA A 198 12.64 -9.42 -11.11
C ALA A 198 12.97 -10.59 -12.06
N THR A 199 12.99 -11.84 -11.60
CA THR A 199 13.56 -12.92 -12.40
C THR A 199 12.55 -13.55 -13.36
N THR A 200 11.28 -13.66 -12.99
CA THR A 200 10.31 -14.44 -13.78
C THR A 200 9.50 -13.57 -14.75
N ARG A 201 9.32 -12.27 -14.46
CA ARG A 201 8.34 -11.44 -15.19
C ARG A 201 8.92 -10.27 -15.97
N LEU A 202 10.22 -9.94 -15.89
CA LEU A 202 10.79 -8.86 -16.70
C LEU A 202 10.76 -9.19 -18.21
N ALA A 203 10.92 -10.47 -18.58
CA ALA A 203 10.75 -10.92 -19.96
C ALA A 203 9.30 -10.78 -20.46
N GLU A 204 8.32 -11.17 -19.64
CA GLU A 204 6.89 -10.99 -19.95
C GLU A 204 6.49 -9.51 -20.01
N LEU A 205 7.12 -8.69 -19.17
CA LEU A 205 6.91 -7.24 -19.12
C LEU A 205 7.45 -6.57 -20.38
N GLY A 206 8.62 -6.99 -20.87
CA GLY A 206 9.15 -6.57 -22.18
C GLY A 206 8.13 -6.82 -23.29
N ALA A 207 7.63 -8.04 -23.41
CA ALA A 207 6.62 -8.40 -24.41
C ALA A 207 5.26 -7.67 -24.26
N CYS A 208 4.90 -7.27 -23.03
CA CYS A 208 3.68 -6.52 -22.74
C CYS A 208 3.85 -5.02 -23.05
N LEU A 209 5.01 -4.45 -22.72
CA LEU A 209 5.36 -3.07 -23.01
C LEU A 209 5.56 -2.86 -24.51
N GLU A 210 6.18 -3.80 -25.22
CA GLU A 210 6.29 -3.79 -26.69
C GLU A 210 4.90 -3.75 -27.34
N ARG A 211 3.96 -4.58 -26.87
CA ARG A 211 2.57 -4.58 -27.35
C ARG A 211 1.76 -3.33 -27.03
N LYS A 212 2.02 -2.68 -25.88
CA LYS A 212 1.20 -1.53 -25.40
C LYS A 212 1.80 -0.16 -25.67
N ILE A 213 3.11 -0.06 -25.83
CA ILE A 213 3.84 1.21 -25.99
C ILE A 213 4.36 1.36 -27.43
N GLY A 214 4.37 0.30 -28.24
CA GLY A 214 4.79 0.41 -29.64
C GLY A 214 6.25 0.85 -29.75
N MET A 215 7.13 0.34 -28.89
CA MET A 215 8.56 0.50 -29.07
C MET A 215 8.97 -0.28 -30.32
N GLY A 216 8.99 0.43 -31.44
CA GLY A 216 9.48 -0.05 -32.71
C GLY A 216 10.89 -0.61 -32.57
N GLN A 217 11.12 -1.71 -33.29
CA GLN A 217 12.34 -2.49 -33.34
C GLN A 217 13.61 -1.64 -33.20
N ARG A 218 14.40 -1.91 -32.16
CA ARG A 218 15.85 -1.79 -32.25
C ARG A 218 16.43 -3.15 -31.93
N GLN A 219 16.84 -3.83 -32.99
CA GLN A 219 17.67 -5.02 -32.92
C GLN A 219 18.91 -4.68 -32.09
N GLY A 220 19.03 -5.32 -30.93
CA GLY A 220 20.21 -5.35 -30.09
C GLY A 220 20.29 -6.76 -29.54
N THR A 221 21.07 -7.57 -30.23
CA THR A 221 21.29 -9.00 -29.99
C THR A 221 21.45 -9.33 -28.50
N CYS A 222 20.54 -10.15 -27.95
CA CYS A 222 20.83 -10.89 -26.73
C CYS A 222 22.01 -11.84 -27.02
N PRO A 223 23.08 -11.87 -26.20
CA PRO A 223 24.11 -12.89 -26.34
C PRO A 223 23.50 -14.23 -25.93
N THR A 224 23.45 -15.17 -26.87
CA THR A 224 23.10 -16.56 -26.60
C THR A 224 24.13 -17.16 -25.64
N PRO A 225 23.71 -17.97 -24.64
CA PRO A 225 24.66 -18.71 -23.83
C PRO A 225 25.31 -19.78 -24.69
N ASN A 226 26.64 -19.71 -24.80
CA ASN A 226 27.48 -20.68 -25.48
C ASN A 226 27.20 -22.10 -24.97
N PRO A 227 26.93 -23.10 -25.82
CA PRO A 227 26.83 -24.47 -25.37
C PRO A 227 28.21 -24.99 -24.96
N LYS A 228 28.29 -25.59 -23.77
CA LYS A 228 29.50 -26.20 -23.21
C LYS A 228 30.10 -27.23 -24.17
N PRO A 229 31.43 -27.38 -24.22
CA PRO A 229 32.08 -28.47 -24.94
C PRO A 229 31.99 -29.74 -24.11
N GLN A 230 31.52 -30.83 -24.71
CA GLN A 230 31.56 -32.17 -24.14
C GLN A 230 31.81 -33.19 -25.26
N PRO A 231 32.40 -34.34 -24.90
CA PRO A 231 33.81 -34.67 -25.16
C PRO A 231 34.08 -35.38 -26.49
#